data_AF-A0A7X6ZUX7-F1
#
_entry.id   AF-A0A7X6ZUX7-F1
#
_cell.length_a   1.000
_cell.length_b   1.000
_cell.length_c   1.000
_cell.angle_alpha   90.00
_cell.angle_beta   90.00
_cell.angle_gamma   90.00
#
_symmetry.space_group_name_H-M   'P 1'
#
loop_
_entity.id
_entity.type
_entity.pdbx_description
1 polymer ?
#
loop_
_entity_poly.entity_id
_entity_poly.type
_entity_poly.pdbx_seq_one_letter_code
_entity_poly.pdbx_strand_id
1 'polypeptide(L)'
;MWRWDQGRLLYFQFDVLRDIASVLIKFDGVQIEECEAVFRSELMSKTGMPFAPNHYTVLRNYKRVFECAFLATVSNGKLLISDFCRELAKEDGEFNNVDDFLLSYINRFRFPFPAFNAYNASDERIYPFCAIIKFLISLFQRGIQAKISLDDIFALIIANNCTGYEDLTFYNQLKPKAYAATDTEKRQLREMVIFLSQLSALKVYDACLWLDITSQNAINELYEKFLTPLDRDPKENRTEEFMSLTKISNEIVLPTIEIFTSESADIEFIEGKRKRLEHFRVDRSPLLRKYYREVNRQPICSMCQMDVSEKYPWTDYMLDIHHLLPLASSLAITTRGTSLQDIVGLCPTCHRSIHIYYTKWLRANGQDAFRSRTEA
;
A
#
# COMPACT_ATOMS: atom_id res chain seq x y z
N MET A 1 -1.43 6.35 -21.63
CA MET A 1 -0.14 6.32 -20.89
C MET A 1 -0.42 6.33 -19.40
N TRP A 2 0.05 5.33 -18.66
CA TRP A 2 -0.12 5.28 -17.21
C TRP A 2 0.90 6.21 -16.54
N ARG A 3 0.43 7.33 -15.99
CA ARG A 3 1.27 8.38 -15.41
C ARG A 3 1.32 8.27 -13.90
N TRP A 4 2.53 8.30 -13.35
CA TRP A 4 2.79 8.37 -11.91
C TRP A 4 4.09 9.15 -11.69
N ASP A 5 3.99 10.46 -11.60
CA ASP A 5 5.15 11.33 -11.78
C ASP A 5 5.62 11.96 -10.48
N GLN A 6 6.41 11.24 -9.66
CA GLN A 6 6.85 11.79 -8.38
C GLN A 6 8.32 11.65 -8.03
N GLY A 7 8.95 10.51 -8.32
CA GLY A 7 10.34 10.29 -7.87
C GLY A 7 10.52 10.37 -6.34
N ARG A 8 9.41 10.32 -5.59
CA ARG A 8 9.33 10.52 -4.13
C ARG A 8 8.50 9.43 -3.46
N LEU A 9 8.81 8.17 -3.77
CA LEU A 9 8.05 7.01 -3.27
C LEU A 9 7.87 6.98 -1.75
N LEU A 10 8.86 7.48 -0.99
CA LEU A 10 8.78 7.52 0.47
C LEU A 10 7.61 8.36 1.01
N TYR A 11 7.16 9.36 0.25
CA TYR A 11 6.06 10.25 0.65
C TYR A 11 4.70 9.55 0.50
N PHE A 12 4.67 8.43 -0.20
CA PHE A 12 3.49 7.59 -0.39
C PHE A 12 3.40 6.43 0.58
N GLN A 13 4.35 6.32 1.53
CA GLN A 13 4.20 5.36 2.62
C GLN A 13 2.95 5.68 3.44
N PHE A 14 2.16 4.67 3.78
CA PHE A 14 0.87 4.87 4.44
C PHE A 14 0.94 5.78 5.68
N ASP A 15 1.89 5.54 6.60
CA ASP A 15 2.04 6.37 7.80
C ASP A 15 2.42 7.82 7.46
N VAL A 16 3.25 8.01 6.44
CA VAL A 16 3.61 9.35 5.95
C VAL A 16 2.40 10.05 5.34
N LEU A 17 1.52 9.32 4.63
CA LEU A 17 0.27 9.87 4.11
C LEU A 17 -0.68 10.26 5.25
N ARG A 18 -0.74 9.49 6.36
CA ARG A 18 -1.48 9.88 7.58
C ARG A 18 -0.93 11.16 8.18
N ASP A 19 0.39 11.27 8.33
CA ASP A 19 1.03 12.48 8.85
C ASP A 19 0.76 13.69 7.94
N ILE A 20 0.87 13.53 6.62
CA ILE A 20 0.52 14.56 5.64
C ILE A 20 -0.95 14.97 5.81
N ALA A 21 -1.88 14.00 5.90
CA ALA A 21 -3.30 14.28 6.06
C ALA A 21 -3.59 15.07 7.35
N SER A 22 -2.94 14.72 8.46
CA SER A 22 -3.06 15.43 9.74
C SER A 22 -2.61 16.89 9.68
N VAL A 23 -1.70 17.22 8.76
CA VAL A 23 -1.29 18.60 8.49
C VAL A 23 -2.29 19.27 7.56
N LEU A 24 -2.66 18.63 6.45
CA LEU A 24 -3.55 19.20 5.43
C LEU A 24 -4.89 19.69 6.00
N ILE A 25 -5.48 18.96 6.95
CA ILE A 25 -6.75 19.35 7.59
C ILE A 25 -6.69 20.73 8.27
N LYS A 26 -5.52 21.19 8.70
CA LYS A 26 -5.33 22.50 9.36
C LYS A 26 -5.31 23.66 8.37
N PHE A 27 -5.03 23.37 7.09
CA PHE A 27 -4.86 24.37 6.03
C PHE A 27 -6.02 24.34 5.01
N ASP A 28 -7.12 23.64 5.30
CA ASP A 28 -8.27 23.56 4.41
C ASP A 28 -8.87 24.95 4.13
N GLY A 29 -9.03 25.28 2.85
CA GLY A 29 -9.50 26.59 2.38
C GLY A 29 -8.50 27.75 2.50
N VAL A 30 -7.30 27.51 3.05
CA VAL A 30 -6.27 28.54 3.23
C VAL A 30 -5.56 28.86 1.91
N GLN A 31 -5.22 30.14 1.70
CA GLN A 31 -4.37 30.58 0.60
C GLN A 31 -2.92 30.15 0.86
N ILE A 32 -2.40 29.25 0.02
CA ILE A 32 -1.12 28.59 0.27
C ILE A 32 0.05 29.59 0.27
N GLU A 33 0.01 30.59 -0.62
CA GLU A 33 1.04 31.62 -0.74
C GLU A 33 1.18 32.47 0.54
N GLU A 34 0.08 32.65 1.30
CA GLU A 34 0.07 33.42 2.54
C GLU A 34 0.64 32.64 3.74
N CYS A 35 0.65 31.30 3.67
CA CYS A 35 1.09 30.43 4.75
C CYS A 35 2.25 29.48 4.37
N GLU A 36 2.91 29.70 3.23
CA GLU A 36 3.90 28.81 2.62
C GLU A 36 4.97 28.32 3.61
N ALA A 37 5.57 29.24 4.37
CA ALA A 37 6.64 28.92 5.33
C ALA A 37 6.14 28.05 6.50
N VAL A 38 4.98 28.39 7.06
CA VAL A 38 4.37 27.64 8.17
C VAL A 38 3.92 26.26 7.70
N PHE A 39 3.24 26.20 6.55
CA PHE A 39 2.76 24.95 5.97
C PHE A 39 3.91 23.99 5.66
N ARG A 40 4.99 24.50 5.07
CA ARG A 40 6.22 23.73 4.86
C ARG A 40 6.81 23.20 6.17
N SER A 41 6.94 24.05 7.19
CA SER A 41 7.51 23.67 8.47
C SER A 41 6.69 22.58 9.15
N GLU A 42 5.36 22.67 9.12
CA GLU A 42 4.49 21.64 9.69
C GLU A 42 4.60 20.31 8.94
N LEU A 43 4.60 20.31 7.60
CA LEU A 43 4.79 19.10 6.80
C LEU A 43 6.12 18.41 7.16
N MET A 44 7.22 19.17 7.19
CA MET A 44 8.54 18.62 7.52
C MET A 44 8.60 18.08 8.95
N SER A 45 8.08 18.84 9.91
CA SER A 45 8.11 18.46 11.32
C SER A 45 7.24 17.23 11.62
N LYS A 46 6.10 17.08 10.94
CA LYS A 46 5.18 15.96 11.17
C LYS A 46 5.63 14.69 10.46
N THR A 47 5.99 14.79 9.19
CA THR A 47 6.34 13.62 8.37
C THR A 47 7.77 13.13 8.56
N GLY A 48 8.67 13.99 9.07
CA GLY A 48 10.11 13.74 9.08
C GLY A 48 10.74 13.68 7.68
N MET A 49 9.96 13.95 6.62
CA MET A 49 10.44 13.84 5.25
C MET A 49 11.31 15.05 4.87
N PRO A 50 12.39 14.84 4.09
CA PRO A 50 13.23 15.93 3.64
C PRO A 50 12.43 16.89 2.75
N PHE A 51 12.79 18.18 2.73
CA PHE A 51 12.25 19.12 1.75
C PHE A 51 13.37 19.57 0.81
N ALA A 52 13.74 18.71 -0.14
CA ALA A 52 14.76 19.00 -1.14
C ALA A 52 14.14 19.04 -2.54
N PRO A 53 14.51 19.98 -3.43
CA PRO A 53 15.38 21.13 -3.17
C PRO A 53 14.73 22.18 -2.24
N ASN A 54 15.54 22.85 -1.42
CA ASN A 54 15.05 23.80 -0.41
C ASN A 54 14.36 25.04 -1.01
N HIS A 55 14.59 25.35 -2.29
CA HIS A 55 14.00 26.51 -2.97
C HIS A 55 12.65 26.20 -3.63
N TYR A 56 12.17 24.95 -3.57
CA TYR A 56 10.85 24.60 -4.12
C TYR A 56 9.74 25.15 -3.22
N THR A 57 8.62 25.50 -3.86
CA THR A 57 7.37 25.73 -3.11
C THR A 57 6.78 24.40 -2.64
N VAL A 58 5.89 24.44 -1.65
CA VAL A 58 5.15 23.28 -1.14
C VAL A 58 4.43 22.60 -2.29
N LEU A 59 3.73 23.36 -3.15
CA LEU A 59 3.02 22.80 -4.29
C LEU A 59 3.95 22.18 -5.33
N ARG A 60 5.11 22.78 -5.60
CA ARG A 60 6.09 22.17 -6.52
C ARG A 60 6.62 20.84 -5.99
N ASN A 61 6.68 20.68 -4.66
CA ASN A 61 7.25 19.51 -4.02
C ASN A 61 6.20 18.41 -3.71
N TYR A 62 5.01 18.80 -3.25
CA TYR A 62 4.00 17.90 -2.70
C TYR A 62 2.69 17.80 -3.49
N LYS A 63 2.37 18.73 -4.41
CA LYS A 63 1.01 18.79 -5.01
C LYS A 63 0.58 17.45 -5.59
N ARG A 64 1.48 16.75 -6.28
CA ARG A 64 1.16 15.46 -6.87
C ARG A 64 1.12 14.33 -5.84
N VAL A 65 1.83 14.40 -4.71
CA VAL A 65 1.61 13.50 -3.58
C VAL A 65 0.17 13.67 -3.09
N PHE A 66 -0.24 14.93 -2.86
CA PHE A 66 -1.58 15.25 -2.40
C PHE A 66 -2.64 14.72 -3.36
N GLU A 67 -2.48 14.96 -4.66
CA GLU A 67 -3.50 14.56 -5.62
C GLU A 67 -3.47 13.05 -5.93
N CYS A 68 -2.30 12.43 -6.14
CA CYS A 68 -2.23 11.00 -6.44
C CYS A 68 -2.59 10.10 -5.26
N ALA A 69 -2.42 10.56 -4.02
CA ALA A 69 -2.86 9.85 -2.82
C ALA A 69 -4.29 10.25 -2.36
N PHE A 70 -5.05 10.96 -3.20
CA PHE A 70 -6.42 11.40 -2.92
C PHE A 70 -6.55 12.30 -1.69
N LEU A 71 -5.52 13.03 -1.29
CA LEU A 71 -5.57 13.85 -0.08
C LEU A 71 -6.12 15.26 -0.33
N ALA A 72 -5.55 15.98 -1.30
CA ALA A 72 -5.95 17.37 -1.53
C ALA A 72 -5.64 17.81 -2.96
N THR A 73 -6.31 18.87 -3.39
CA THR A 73 -5.99 19.62 -4.60
C THR A 73 -5.96 21.13 -4.30
N VAL A 74 -5.70 21.95 -5.31
CA VAL A 74 -5.63 23.41 -5.18
C VAL A 74 -6.50 24.06 -6.23
N SER A 75 -7.34 24.99 -5.80
CA SER A 75 -8.20 25.79 -6.67
C SER A 75 -8.10 27.27 -6.30
N ASN A 76 -7.80 28.13 -7.27
CA ASN A 76 -7.64 29.57 -7.06
C ASN A 76 -6.69 29.92 -5.88
N GLY A 77 -5.56 29.20 -5.77
CA GLY A 77 -4.57 29.36 -4.71
C GLY A 77 -4.92 28.70 -3.37
N LYS A 78 -6.18 28.30 -3.18
CA LYS A 78 -6.67 27.68 -1.94
C LYS A 78 -6.47 26.17 -1.94
N LEU A 79 -6.00 25.63 -0.82
CA LEU A 79 -5.99 24.20 -0.58
C LEU A 79 -7.42 23.68 -0.40
N LEU A 80 -7.77 22.58 -1.05
CA LEU A 80 -9.05 21.89 -0.88
C LEU A 80 -8.77 20.44 -0.51
N ILE A 81 -9.23 20.01 0.67
CA ILE A 81 -9.00 18.64 1.16
C ILE A 81 -10.18 17.72 0.79
N SER A 82 -9.87 16.46 0.48
CA SER A 82 -10.86 15.43 0.16
C SER A 82 -11.46 14.76 1.40
N ASP A 83 -12.49 13.94 1.20
CA ASP A 83 -13.01 13.07 2.25
C ASP A 83 -11.98 11.99 2.65
N PHE A 84 -11.18 11.49 1.70
CA PHE A 84 -10.07 10.55 1.99
C PHE A 84 -9.04 11.17 2.94
N CYS A 85 -8.69 12.44 2.77
CA CYS A 85 -7.78 13.15 3.68
C CYS A 85 -8.40 13.31 5.07
N ARG A 86 -9.68 13.71 5.12
CA ARG A 86 -10.38 13.84 6.41
C ARG A 86 -10.41 12.53 7.15
N GLU A 87 -10.69 11.43 6.44
CA GLU A 87 -10.76 10.11 7.04
C GLU A 87 -9.40 9.62 7.53
N LEU A 88 -8.37 9.79 6.70
CA LEU A 88 -7.00 9.36 7.03
C LEU A 88 -6.39 10.15 8.20
N ALA A 89 -6.83 11.40 8.40
CA ALA A 89 -6.37 12.27 9.49
C ALA A 89 -7.01 11.97 10.85
N LYS A 90 -8.14 11.24 10.90
CA LYS A 90 -8.80 10.87 12.16
C LYS A 90 -8.00 9.80 12.89
N GLU A 91 -7.95 9.89 14.22
CA GLU A 91 -7.37 8.83 15.05
C GLU A 91 -8.28 7.58 15.08
N ASP A 92 -9.59 7.80 15.07
CA ASP A 92 -10.67 6.81 15.09
C ASP A 92 -11.38 6.66 13.72
N GLY A 93 -10.70 7.05 12.64
CA GLY A 93 -11.22 6.91 11.29
C GLY A 93 -11.31 5.45 10.83
N GLU A 94 -12.10 5.22 9.78
CA GLU A 94 -12.29 3.92 9.15
C GLU A 94 -11.01 3.41 8.46
N PHE A 95 -10.16 4.32 7.97
CA PHE A 95 -8.85 3.99 7.41
C PHE A 95 -7.80 3.74 8.51
N ASN A 96 -7.95 2.62 9.20
CA ASN A 96 -7.10 2.26 10.33
C ASN A 96 -5.74 1.69 9.89
N ASN A 97 -5.72 0.98 8.77
CA ASN A 97 -4.53 0.39 8.17
C ASN A 97 -4.46 0.69 6.66
N VAL A 98 -3.36 0.25 6.04
CA VAL A 98 -3.10 0.49 4.63
C VAL A 98 -4.10 -0.17 3.69
N ASP A 99 -4.67 -1.32 4.06
CA ASP A 99 -5.62 -2.05 3.24
C ASP A 99 -6.96 -1.32 3.18
N ASP A 100 -7.42 -0.78 4.31
CA ASP A 100 -8.65 0.03 4.37
C ASP A 100 -8.60 1.18 3.37
N PHE A 101 -7.45 1.88 3.34
CA PHE A 101 -7.19 2.98 2.44
C PHE A 101 -7.03 2.53 0.98
N LEU A 102 -6.15 1.56 0.71
CA LEU A 102 -5.84 1.15 -0.67
C LEU A 102 -7.01 0.43 -1.33
N LEU A 103 -7.77 -0.40 -0.62
CA LEU A 103 -8.93 -1.08 -1.20
C LEU A 103 -10.07 -0.10 -1.51
N SER A 104 -10.21 0.98 -0.74
CA SER A 104 -11.12 2.09 -1.06
C SER A 104 -10.63 2.95 -2.23
N TYR A 105 -9.33 2.95 -2.49
CA TYR A 105 -8.66 3.76 -3.50
C TYR A 105 -8.58 3.06 -4.88
N ILE A 106 -8.32 1.74 -4.90
CA ILE A 106 -8.01 0.95 -6.10
C ILE A 106 -9.06 1.08 -7.20
N ASN A 107 -10.35 0.99 -6.84
CA ASN A 107 -11.43 1.07 -7.81
C ASN A 107 -11.80 2.49 -8.24
N ARG A 108 -11.12 3.51 -7.70
CA ARG A 108 -11.34 4.93 -8.03
C ARG A 108 -10.19 5.51 -8.83
N PHE A 109 -8.96 5.10 -8.56
CA PHE A 109 -7.81 5.61 -9.29
C PHE A 109 -7.86 5.15 -10.75
N ARG A 110 -7.93 6.14 -11.65
CA ARG A 110 -8.11 5.90 -13.08
C ARG A 110 -7.42 6.95 -13.93
N PHE A 111 -7.11 6.58 -15.16
CA PHE A 111 -6.77 7.50 -16.24
C PHE A 111 -7.99 7.80 -17.11
N PRO A 112 -8.07 9.00 -17.72
CA PRO A 112 -7.29 10.18 -17.35
C PRO A 112 -7.60 10.63 -15.91
N PHE A 113 -6.58 11.08 -15.18
CA PHE A 113 -6.72 11.43 -13.75
C PHE A 113 -6.66 12.96 -13.59
N PRO A 114 -7.58 13.60 -12.84
CA PRO A 114 -7.68 15.07 -12.72
C PRO A 114 -6.40 15.77 -12.22
N ALA A 115 -5.52 15.04 -11.53
CA ALA A 115 -4.22 15.59 -11.12
C ALA A 115 -3.34 15.97 -12.32
N PHE A 116 -3.46 15.30 -13.45
CA PHE A 116 -2.60 15.53 -14.61
C PHE A 116 -3.15 16.62 -15.52
N ASN A 117 -2.26 17.41 -16.13
CA ASN A 117 -2.64 18.52 -17.00
C ASN A 117 -3.33 18.07 -18.30
N ALA A 118 -3.13 16.82 -18.73
CA ALA A 118 -3.77 16.24 -19.90
C ALA A 118 -5.11 15.56 -19.57
N TYR A 119 -5.75 15.95 -18.46
CA TYR A 119 -7.07 15.43 -18.11
C TYR A 119 -8.11 15.86 -19.14
N ASN A 120 -8.87 14.89 -19.65
CA ASN A 120 -10.02 15.10 -20.52
C ASN A 120 -11.13 14.16 -20.07
N ALA A 121 -12.31 14.67 -19.73
CA ALA A 121 -13.40 13.84 -19.22
C ALA A 121 -13.94 12.85 -20.26
N SER A 122 -13.74 13.13 -21.55
CA SER A 122 -14.23 12.31 -22.66
C SER A 122 -13.33 11.14 -23.06
N ASP A 123 -12.07 11.07 -22.56
CA ASP A 123 -11.18 9.96 -22.92
C ASP A 123 -11.62 8.66 -22.22
N GLU A 124 -11.25 7.53 -22.82
CA GLU A 124 -11.50 6.20 -22.25
C GLU A 124 -10.92 6.05 -20.84
N ARG A 125 -11.73 5.48 -19.94
CA ARG A 125 -11.36 5.27 -18.53
C ARG A 125 -10.56 3.99 -18.37
N ILE A 126 -9.39 4.10 -17.76
CA ILE A 126 -8.51 2.96 -17.46
C ILE A 126 -8.23 2.92 -15.96
N TYR A 127 -8.57 1.81 -15.31
CA TYR A 127 -8.35 1.49 -13.90
C TYR A 127 -7.15 0.54 -13.78
N PRO A 128 -5.92 1.06 -13.74
CA PRO A 128 -4.71 0.25 -13.87
C PRO A 128 -4.57 -0.77 -12.75
N PHE A 129 -4.94 -0.40 -11.52
CA PHE A 129 -4.84 -1.29 -10.36
C PHE A 129 -5.83 -2.44 -10.44
N CYS A 130 -7.07 -2.18 -10.85
CA CYS A 130 -8.05 -3.24 -11.13
C CYS A 130 -7.50 -4.21 -12.19
N ALA A 131 -6.96 -3.69 -13.29
CA ALA A 131 -6.43 -4.53 -14.37
C ALA A 131 -5.25 -5.41 -13.91
N ILE A 132 -4.28 -4.85 -13.19
CA ILE A 132 -3.13 -5.59 -12.66
C ILE A 132 -3.58 -6.69 -11.69
N ILE A 133 -4.44 -6.36 -10.71
CA ILE A 133 -4.83 -7.32 -9.68
C ILE A 133 -5.72 -8.42 -10.27
N LYS A 134 -6.65 -8.09 -11.17
CA LYS A 134 -7.47 -9.09 -11.89
C LYS A 134 -6.61 -10.06 -12.69
N PHE A 135 -5.55 -9.57 -13.35
CA PHE A 135 -4.59 -10.45 -14.02
C PHE A 135 -3.86 -11.38 -13.05
N LEU A 136 -3.40 -10.88 -11.90
CA LEU A 136 -2.75 -11.73 -10.89
C LEU A 136 -3.71 -12.79 -10.33
N ILE A 137 -4.97 -12.42 -10.07
CA ILE A 137 -6.01 -13.36 -9.64
C ILE A 137 -6.28 -14.41 -10.72
N SER A 138 -6.28 -14.04 -12.00
CA SER A 138 -6.49 -14.97 -13.10
C SER A 138 -5.38 -16.02 -13.19
N LEU A 139 -4.12 -15.62 -12.95
CA LEU A 139 -2.99 -16.55 -12.81
C LEU A 139 -3.17 -17.49 -11.61
N PHE A 140 -3.55 -16.94 -10.45
CA PHE A 140 -3.79 -17.71 -9.23
C PHE A 140 -4.86 -18.80 -9.43
N GLN A 141 -6.00 -18.45 -10.03
CA GLN A 141 -7.10 -19.38 -10.30
C GLN A 141 -6.72 -20.52 -11.26
N ARG A 142 -5.67 -20.32 -12.07
CA ARG A 142 -5.11 -21.33 -12.98
C ARG A 142 -4.05 -22.21 -12.32
N GLY A 143 -3.75 -22.02 -11.04
CA GLY A 143 -2.65 -22.69 -10.35
C GLY A 143 -1.27 -22.26 -10.85
N ILE A 144 -1.19 -21.12 -11.56
CA ILE A 144 0.06 -20.53 -12.01
C ILE A 144 0.56 -19.58 -10.93
N GLN A 145 1.89 -19.46 -10.81
CA GLN A 145 2.50 -18.48 -9.92
C GLN A 145 1.96 -17.07 -10.23
N ALA A 146 1.22 -16.50 -9.30
CA ALA A 146 0.56 -15.21 -9.44
C ALA A 146 1.55 -14.05 -9.27
N LYS A 147 2.37 -13.83 -10.29
CA LYS A 147 3.33 -12.73 -10.38
C LYS A 147 3.32 -12.09 -11.77
N ILE A 148 3.75 -10.83 -11.84
CA ILE A 148 3.90 -10.10 -13.10
C ILE A 148 5.10 -9.14 -13.02
N SER A 149 5.96 -9.14 -14.04
CA SER A 149 7.05 -8.15 -14.16
C SER A 149 6.56 -6.82 -14.75
N LEU A 150 7.39 -5.77 -14.70
CA LEU A 150 7.05 -4.49 -15.35
C LEU A 150 6.92 -4.65 -16.86
N ASP A 151 7.80 -5.43 -17.50
CA ASP A 151 7.75 -5.68 -18.94
C ASP A 151 6.51 -6.50 -19.32
N ASP A 152 6.10 -7.45 -18.46
CA ASP A 152 4.85 -8.18 -18.65
C ASP A 152 3.62 -7.26 -18.51
N ILE A 153 3.61 -6.29 -17.60
CA ILE A 153 2.52 -5.31 -17.53
C ILE A 153 2.43 -4.53 -18.85
N PHE A 154 3.56 -4.11 -19.42
CA PHE A 154 3.56 -3.46 -20.74
C PHE A 154 3.03 -4.39 -21.83
N ALA A 155 3.53 -5.62 -21.91
CA ALA A 155 3.23 -6.54 -23.00
C ALA A 155 1.84 -7.19 -22.90
N LEU A 156 1.36 -7.49 -21.69
CA LEU A 156 0.12 -8.22 -21.47
C LEU A 156 -1.05 -7.29 -21.16
N ILE A 157 -0.84 -6.22 -20.40
CA ILE A 157 -1.93 -5.35 -19.94
C ILE A 157 -2.03 -4.11 -20.82
N ILE A 158 -0.96 -3.31 -20.89
CA ILE A 158 -0.99 -2.02 -21.61
C ILE A 158 -1.13 -2.24 -23.12
N ALA A 159 -0.34 -3.13 -23.72
CA ALA A 159 -0.38 -3.40 -25.15
C ALA A 159 -1.67 -4.10 -25.63
N ASN A 160 -2.42 -4.70 -24.70
CA ASN A 160 -3.75 -5.24 -24.97
C ASN A 160 -4.89 -4.26 -24.67
N ASN A 161 -4.58 -3.01 -24.31
CA ASN A 161 -5.54 -1.96 -23.98
C ASN A 161 -6.50 -2.36 -22.84
N CYS A 162 -6.01 -3.10 -21.84
CA CYS A 162 -6.85 -3.45 -20.69
C CYS A 162 -7.25 -2.20 -19.91
N THR A 163 -8.54 -2.09 -19.63
CA THR A 163 -9.18 -0.95 -18.96
C THR A 163 -9.44 -1.21 -17.48
N GLY A 164 -9.45 -2.48 -17.05
CA GLY A 164 -9.82 -2.87 -15.68
C GLY A 164 -11.31 -3.17 -15.52
N TYR A 165 -12.15 -2.90 -16.53
CA TYR A 165 -13.56 -3.32 -16.55
C TYR A 165 -13.74 -4.79 -16.89
N GLU A 166 -12.76 -5.40 -17.56
CA GLU A 166 -12.87 -6.77 -18.03
C GLU A 166 -12.97 -7.76 -16.87
N ASP A 167 -13.55 -8.92 -17.16
CA ASP A 167 -13.68 -10.03 -16.21
C ASP A 167 -12.43 -10.92 -16.20
N LEU A 168 -12.37 -11.87 -15.26
CA LEU A 168 -11.23 -12.80 -15.16
C LEU A 168 -11.09 -13.69 -16.42
N THR A 169 -12.19 -13.97 -17.12
CA THR A 169 -12.19 -14.74 -18.38
C THR A 169 -11.35 -14.05 -19.44
N PHE A 170 -11.50 -12.74 -19.60
CA PHE A 170 -10.69 -11.93 -20.50
C PHE A 170 -9.20 -11.99 -20.14
N TYR A 171 -8.86 -11.76 -18.86
CA TYR A 171 -7.46 -11.79 -18.41
C TYR A 171 -6.80 -13.17 -18.59
N ASN A 172 -7.57 -14.25 -18.51
CA ASN A 172 -7.09 -15.61 -18.76
C ASN A 172 -6.63 -15.85 -20.20
N GLN A 173 -7.12 -15.06 -21.16
CA GLN A 173 -6.87 -15.25 -22.59
C GLN A 173 -5.80 -14.30 -23.14
N LEU A 174 -5.23 -13.42 -22.31
CA LEU A 174 -4.24 -12.45 -22.74
C LEU A 174 -2.99 -13.12 -23.31
N LYS A 175 -2.47 -12.53 -24.38
CA LYS A 175 -1.20 -12.90 -25.02
C LYS A 175 -0.29 -11.67 -25.07
N PRO A 176 1.03 -11.84 -24.89
CA PRO A 176 1.94 -10.72 -24.90
C PRO A 176 1.97 -10.09 -26.28
N LYS A 177 1.95 -8.75 -26.33
CA LYS A 177 2.12 -7.93 -27.53
C LYS A 177 3.35 -7.05 -27.38
N ALA A 178 4.00 -6.74 -28.50
CA ALA A 178 5.15 -5.86 -28.49
C ALA A 178 4.75 -4.45 -28.02
N TYR A 179 5.53 -3.89 -27.10
CA TYR A 179 5.35 -2.53 -26.61
C TYR A 179 6.72 -1.88 -26.38
N ALA A 180 6.97 -0.77 -27.06
CA ALA A 180 8.22 -0.02 -26.93
C ALA A 180 8.11 1.02 -25.82
N ALA A 181 8.21 0.58 -24.56
CA ALA A 181 8.14 1.47 -23.41
C ALA A 181 9.38 2.36 -23.30
N THR A 182 9.17 3.65 -23.10
CA THR A 182 10.22 4.62 -22.76
C THR A 182 10.72 4.44 -21.33
N ASP A 183 11.92 4.95 -21.03
CA ASP A 183 12.47 4.92 -19.66
C ASP A 183 11.58 5.66 -18.65
N THR A 184 10.94 6.75 -19.10
CA THR A 184 9.98 7.50 -18.30
C THR A 184 8.76 6.66 -17.95
N GLU A 185 8.18 5.95 -18.92
CA GLU A 185 7.03 5.06 -18.68
C GLU A 185 7.41 3.92 -17.73
N LYS A 186 8.58 3.30 -17.93
CA LYS A 186 9.09 2.25 -17.04
C LYS A 186 9.24 2.74 -15.61
N ARG A 187 9.80 3.94 -15.40
CA ARG A 187 9.91 4.56 -14.08
C ARG A 187 8.54 4.81 -13.46
N GLN A 188 7.62 5.43 -14.20
CA GLN A 188 6.28 5.77 -13.69
C GLN A 188 5.50 4.52 -13.32
N LEU A 189 5.50 3.50 -14.19
CA LEU A 189 4.86 2.22 -13.90
C LEU A 189 5.46 1.55 -12.66
N ARG A 190 6.79 1.54 -12.53
CA ARG A 190 7.48 0.98 -11.36
C ARG A 190 7.04 1.68 -10.08
N GLU A 191 7.02 3.01 -10.06
CA GLU A 191 6.61 3.78 -8.89
C GLU A 191 5.15 3.48 -8.50
N MET A 192 4.27 3.38 -9.50
CA MET A 192 2.85 3.05 -9.31
C MET A 192 2.66 1.62 -8.75
N VAL A 193 3.41 0.65 -9.25
CA VAL A 193 3.40 -0.74 -8.77
C VAL A 193 3.95 -0.85 -7.34
N ILE A 194 5.02 -0.12 -7.03
CA ILE A 194 5.58 -0.08 -5.66
C ILE A 194 4.58 0.54 -4.69
N PHE A 195 3.91 1.64 -5.06
CA PHE A 195 2.86 2.22 -4.24
C PHE A 195 1.74 1.20 -3.94
N LEU A 196 1.26 0.49 -4.97
CA LEU A 196 0.23 -0.53 -4.84
C LEU A 196 0.68 -1.71 -3.94
N SER A 197 1.96 -2.06 -3.97
CA SER A 197 2.52 -3.19 -3.20
C SER A 197 2.51 -3.00 -1.68
N GLN A 198 2.08 -1.84 -1.20
CA GLN A 198 1.81 -1.64 0.22
C GLN A 198 0.54 -2.39 0.67
N LEU A 199 -0.36 -2.74 -0.25
CA LEU A 199 -1.49 -3.63 0.03
C LEU A 199 -0.95 -4.95 0.57
N SER A 200 -1.47 -5.41 1.70
CA SER A 200 -0.93 -6.56 2.42
C SER A 200 -0.92 -7.84 1.56
N ALA A 201 -1.88 -7.98 0.63
CA ALA A 201 -1.99 -9.04 -0.36
C ALA A 201 -0.94 -8.99 -1.50
N LEU A 202 -0.16 -7.91 -1.63
CA LEU A 202 0.76 -7.70 -2.73
C LEU A 202 2.19 -7.47 -2.22
N LYS A 203 3.19 -7.93 -2.97
CA LYS A 203 4.60 -7.70 -2.64
C LYS A 203 5.41 -7.47 -3.92
N VAL A 204 6.35 -6.54 -3.88
CA VAL A 204 7.33 -6.38 -4.96
C VAL A 204 8.63 -7.04 -4.52
N TYR A 205 8.98 -8.11 -5.23
CA TYR A 205 10.17 -8.92 -5.00
C TYR A 205 10.69 -9.46 -6.34
N ASP A 206 12.02 -9.49 -6.50
CA ASP A 206 12.69 -10.01 -7.71
C ASP A 206 12.17 -9.35 -9.00
N ALA A 207 12.09 -8.02 -8.99
CA ALA A 207 11.55 -7.18 -10.07
C ALA A 207 10.12 -7.51 -10.53
N CYS A 208 9.37 -8.31 -9.77
CA CYS A 208 8.00 -8.69 -10.04
C CYS A 208 7.06 -8.21 -8.93
N LEU A 209 5.83 -7.89 -9.29
CA LEU A 209 4.71 -7.78 -8.35
C LEU A 209 4.09 -9.16 -8.17
N TRP A 210 3.90 -9.56 -6.93
CA TRP A 210 3.34 -10.85 -6.53
C TRP A 210 2.01 -10.65 -5.81
N LEU A 211 1.07 -11.58 -6.05
CA LEU A 211 -0.12 -11.78 -5.23
C LEU A 211 0.20 -12.84 -4.17
N ASP A 212 0.21 -12.41 -2.91
CA ASP A 212 0.54 -13.21 -1.74
C ASP A 212 -0.72 -13.45 -0.89
N ILE A 213 -1.66 -14.18 -1.48
CA ILE A 213 -2.89 -14.63 -0.82
C ILE A 213 -2.95 -16.15 -0.95
N THR A 214 -3.25 -16.85 0.15
CA THR A 214 -3.47 -18.31 0.13
C THR A 214 -4.94 -18.67 0.29
N SER A 215 -5.76 -17.76 0.84
CA SER A 215 -7.18 -17.97 1.08
C SER A 215 -8.04 -17.71 -0.16
N GLN A 216 -8.82 -18.71 -0.59
CA GLN A 216 -9.75 -18.55 -1.72
C GLN A 216 -10.89 -17.57 -1.39
N ASN A 217 -11.35 -17.53 -0.14
CA ASN A 217 -12.37 -16.58 0.30
C ASN A 217 -11.86 -15.14 0.21
N ALA A 218 -10.60 -14.91 0.59
CA ALA A 218 -9.94 -13.61 0.45
C ALA A 218 -9.86 -13.16 -1.01
N ILE A 219 -9.54 -14.08 -1.93
CA ILE A 219 -9.52 -13.80 -3.38
C ILE A 219 -10.90 -13.39 -3.88
N ASN A 220 -11.96 -14.13 -3.50
CA ASN A 220 -13.32 -13.84 -3.92
C ASN A 220 -13.78 -12.48 -3.38
N GLU A 221 -13.53 -12.21 -2.09
CA GLU A 221 -13.84 -10.91 -1.48
C GLU A 221 -13.12 -9.76 -2.19
N LEU A 222 -11.81 -9.91 -2.44
CA LEU A 222 -11.00 -8.93 -3.15
C LEU A 222 -11.61 -8.62 -4.52
N TYR A 223 -11.90 -9.65 -5.31
CA TYR A 223 -12.46 -9.49 -6.65
C TYR A 223 -13.85 -8.85 -6.65
N GLU A 224 -14.78 -9.40 -5.87
CA GLU A 224 -16.19 -9.01 -5.92
C GLU A 224 -16.44 -7.63 -5.30
N LYS A 225 -15.75 -7.30 -4.19
CA LYS A 225 -16.01 -6.06 -3.44
C LYS A 225 -15.12 -4.89 -3.88
N PHE A 226 -13.88 -5.15 -4.29
CA PHE A 226 -12.86 -4.09 -4.40
C PHE A 226 -12.27 -3.90 -5.80
N LEU A 227 -12.47 -4.83 -6.74
CA LEU A 227 -11.92 -4.72 -8.10
C LEU A 227 -12.96 -4.32 -9.16
N THR A 228 -14.14 -3.88 -8.74
CA THR A 228 -15.16 -3.32 -9.63
C THR A 228 -14.93 -1.81 -9.76
N PRO A 229 -14.53 -1.31 -10.94
CA PRO A 229 -14.32 0.13 -11.14
C PRO A 229 -15.53 0.97 -10.74
N LEU A 230 -15.27 2.15 -10.18
CA LEU A 230 -16.33 3.08 -9.79
C LEU A 230 -17.09 3.57 -11.03
N ASP A 231 -18.37 3.23 -11.10
CA ASP A 231 -19.25 3.67 -12.19
C ASP A 231 -19.84 5.05 -11.88
N ARG A 232 -19.31 6.07 -12.56
CA ARG A 232 -19.72 7.47 -12.44
C ARG A 232 -19.35 8.25 -13.69
N ASP A 233 -20.14 9.28 -13.99
CA ASP A 233 -19.80 10.22 -15.05
C ASP A 233 -18.73 11.22 -14.57
N PRO A 234 -17.61 11.34 -15.33
CA PRO A 234 -16.55 12.29 -15.00
C PRO A 234 -17.02 13.74 -15.18
N LYS A 235 -16.43 14.66 -14.41
CA LYS A 235 -16.65 16.11 -14.53
C LYS A 235 -15.60 16.71 -15.45
N GLU A 236 -16.00 17.72 -16.23
CA GLU A 236 -15.09 18.46 -17.12
C GLU A 236 -14.06 19.27 -16.33
N ASN A 237 -14.49 19.94 -15.26
CA ASN A 237 -13.59 20.70 -14.40
C ASN A 237 -12.74 19.73 -13.55
N ARG A 238 -11.41 19.87 -13.62
CA ARG A 238 -10.45 19.00 -12.90
C ARG A 238 -10.62 19.02 -11.39
N THR A 239 -10.87 20.19 -10.81
CA THR A 239 -11.05 20.33 -9.36
C THR A 239 -12.36 19.67 -8.94
N GLU A 240 -13.45 19.92 -9.67
CA GLU A 240 -14.74 19.27 -9.40
C GLU A 240 -14.66 17.75 -9.58
N GLU A 241 -13.96 17.28 -10.61
CA GLU A 241 -13.70 15.85 -10.83
C GLU A 241 -12.94 15.27 -9.65
N PHE A 242 -11.85 15.90 -9.21
CA PHE A 242 -11.05 15.44 -8.09
C PHE A 242 -11.92 15.30 -6.84
N MET A 243 -12.62 16.37 -6.47
CA MET A 243 -13.48 16.37 -5.27
C MET A 243 -14.59 15.33 -5.38
N SER A 244 -15.20 15.17 -6.55
CA SER A 244 -16.25 14.16 -6.79
C SER A 244 -15.72 12.74 -6.74
N LEU A 245 -14.52 12.48 -7.27
CA LEU A 245 -13.89 11.15 -7.30
C LEU A 245 -13.47 10.69 -5.91
N THR A 246 -12.97 11.63 -5.11
CA THR A 246 -12.52 11.40 -3.74
C THR A 246 -13.63 11.51 -2.70
N LYS A 247 -14.90 11.63 -3.13
CA LYS A 247 -16.03 11.72 -2.22
C LYS A 247 -16.37 10.36 -1.61
N ILE A 248 -16.60 10.32 -0.30
CA ILE A 248 -17.07 9.15 0.45
C ILE A 248 -18.56 9.38 0.72
N SER A 249 -19.42 8.99 -0.23
CA SER A 249 -20.87 9.22 -0.15
C SER A 249 -21.66 8.12 0.54
N ASN A 250 -21.08 6.92 0.62
CA ASN A 250 -21.65 5.73 1.24
C ASN A 250 -20.74 5.28 2.38
N GLU A 251 -21.22 4.35 3.21
CA GLU A 251 -20.37 3.67 4.20
C GLU A 251 -19.13 3.08 3.51
N ILE A 252 -17.98 3.26 4.17
CA ILE A 252 -16.73 2.68 3.70
C ILE A 252 -16.84 1.17 3.84
N VAL A 253 -16.72 0.46 2.71
CA VAL A 253 -16.69 -1.00 2.72
C VAL A 253 -15.33 -1.42 3.25
N LEU A 254 -15.30 -1.88 4.49
CA LEU A 254 -14.07 -2.34 5.11
C LEU A 254 -13.77 -3.80 4.72
N PRO A 255 -12.50 -4.14 4.46
CA PRO A 255 -12.11 -5.52 4.18
C PRO A 255 -12.27 -6.39 5.42
N THR A 256 -12.89 -7.55 5.23
CA THR A 256 -12.91 -8.68 6.18
C THR A 256 -11.88 -9.75 5.83
N ILE A 257 -10.95 -9.43 4.94
CA ILE A 257 -10.10 -10.38 4.22
C ILE A 257 -9.15 -11.11 5.20
N GLU A 258 -9.35 -12.41 5.39
CA GLU A 258 -8.34 -13.28 6.02
C GLU A 258 -7.38 -13.80 4.95
N ILE A 259 -6.27 -13.10 4.75
CA ILE A 259 -5.30 -13.40 3.69
C ILE A 259 -4.63 -14.76 3.89
N PHE A 260 -4.38 -15.10 5.16
CA PHE A 260 -3.75 -16.34 5.61
C PHE A 260 -4.61 -16.99 6.70
N THR A 261 -4.59 -18.32 6.78
CA THR A 261 -5.31 -19.09 7.82
C THR A 261 -4.64 -18.95 9.18
N SER A 262 -5.41 -18.71 10.24
CA SER A 262 -4.92 -18.55 11.63
C SER A 262 -4.77 -19.89 12.39
N GLU A 263 -3.74 -20.00 13.25
CA GLU A 263 -3.59 -21.09 14.23
C GLU A 263 -4.13 -20.69 15.61
N SER A 264 -4.42 -21.65 16.49
CA SER A 264 -5.07 -21.41 17.79
C SER A 264 -4.32 -20.47 18.75
N ALA A 265 -2.98 -20.51 18.76
CA ALA A 265 -2.15 -19.62 19.57
C ALA A 265 -2.19 -18.16 19.08
N ASP A 266 -2.47 -17.95 17.79
CA ASP A 266 -2.56 -16.63 17.19
C ASP A 266 -3.91 -15.98 17.48
N ILE A 267 -4.97 -16.79 17.67
CA ILE A 267 -6.32 -16.30 17.99
C ILE A 267 -6.31 -15.49 19.30
N GLU A 268 -5.57 -15.91 20.32
CA GLU A 268 -5.43 -15.15 21.59
C GLU A 268 -4.71 -13.80 21.40
N PHE A 269 -3.78 -13.70 20.44
CA PHE A 269 -3.10 -12.45 20.12
C PHE A 269 -3.97 -11.53 19.25
N ILE A 270 -4.70 -12.11 18.30
CA ILE A 270 -5.59 -11.47 17.33
C ILE A 270 -6.88 -10.94 17.98
N GLU A 271 -7.32 -11.54 19.09
CA GLU A 271 -8.65 -11.30 19.68
C GLU A 271 -9.01 -9.81 19.78
N GLY A 272 -9.89 -9.40 18.87
CA GLY A 272 -10.65 -8.15 18.92
C GLY A 272 -10.12 -6.93 18.16
N LYS A 273 -8.92 -6.90 17.55
CA LYS A 273 -8.34 -5.62 17.02
C LYS A 273 -7.62 -5.72 15.68
N ARG A 274 -8.12 -5.01 14.66
CA ARG A 274 -7.66 -5.02 13.26
C ARG A 274 -6.18 -4.67 13.05
N LYS A 275 -5.58 -3.82 13.90
CA LYS A 275 -4.14 -3.51 13.85
C LYS A 275 -3.26 -4.74 14.06
N ARG A 276 -3.73 -5.73 14.83
CA ARG A 276 -2.99 -6.98 15.09
C ARG A 276 -3.09 -7.97 13.92
N LEU A 277 -4.10 -7.83 13.06
CA LEU A 277 -4.23 -8.61 11.83
C LEU A 277 -3.12 -8.26 10.81
N GLU A 278 -2.70 -6.99 10.71
CA GLU A 278 -1.59 -6.60 9.82
C GLU A 278 -0.26 -7.22 10.24
N HIS A 279 0.06 -7.14 11.53
CA HIS A 279 1.24 -7.78 12.10
C HIS A 279 1.24 -9.29 11.80
N PHE A 280 0.10 -9.95 12.03
CA PHE A 280 -0.08 -11.37 11.70
C PHE A 280 0.10 -11.67 10.20
N ARG A 281 -0.41 -10.81 9.31
CA ARG A 281 -0.26 -10.98 7.86
C ARG A 281 1.21 -10.94 7.43
N VAL A 282 2.00 -10.03 8.01
CA VAL A 282 3.44 -9.94 7.73
C VAL A 282 4.16 -11.20 8.20
N ASP A 283 3.92 -11.64 9.43
CA ASP A 283 4.59 -12.81 10.04
C ASP A 283 4.29 -14.12 9.30
N ARG A 284 3.10 -14.22 8.68
CA ARG A 284 2.60 -15.42 8.01
C ARG A 284 2.81 -15.42 6.49
N SER A 285 3.25 -14.32 5.89
CA SER A 285 3.52 -14.22 4.46
C SER A 285 4.53 -15.28 3.98
N PRO A 286 4.11 -16.27 3.17
CA PRO A 286 5.01 -17.26 2.60
C PRO A 286 6.07 -16.63 1.69
N LEU A 287 5.70 -15.57 0.97
CA LEU A 287 6.60 -14.87 0.08
C LEU A 287 7.68 -14.09 0.84
N LEU A 288 7.33 -13.42 1.94
CA LEU A 288 8.33 -12.76 2.80
C LEU A 288 9.26 -13.77 3.44
N ARG A 289 8.75 -14.94 3.89
CA ARG A 289 9.58 -16.04 4.41
C ARG A 289 10.59 -16.52 3.38
N LYS A 290 10.14 -16.73 2.14
CA LYS A 290 11.02 -17.08 1.03
C LYS A 290 12.09 -16.01 0.80
N TYR A 291 11.68 -14.74 0.68
CA TYR A 291 12.60 -13.64 0.41
C TYR A 291 13.61 -13.44 1.55
N TYR A 292 13.16 -13.45 2.80
CA TYR A 292 14.02 -13.33 3.96
C TYR A 292 15.09 -14.43 4.01
N ARG A 293 14.72 -15.68 3.72
CA ARG A 293 15.65 -16.82 3.63
C ARG A 293 16.66 -16.66 2.49
N GLU A 294 16.25 -16.08 1.37
CA GLU A 294 17.15 -15.87 0.23
C GLU A 294 18.23 -14.83 0.52
N VAL A 295 17.90 -13.81 1.33
CA VAL A 295 18.83 -12.78 1.82
C VAL A 295 19.65 -13.26 3.03
N ASN A 296 19.02 -13.96 3.96
CA ASN A 296 19.62 -14.46 5.21
C ASN A 296 19.76 -15.98 5.12
N ARG A 297 20.87 -16.45 4.56
CA ARG A 297 21.07 -17.89 4.30
C ARG A 297 21.33 -18.72 5.56
N GLN A 298 21.85 -18.09 6.61
CA GLN A 298 22.12 -18.74 7.90
C GLN A 298 20.93 -18.51 8.84
N PRO A 299 20.37 -19.57 9.46
CA PRO A 299 19.21 -19.46 10.32
C PRO A 299 19.61 -19.04 11.75
N ILE A 300 20.24 -17.87 11.87
CA ILE A 300 20.66 -17.30 13.17
C ILE A 300 19.53 -16.42 13.71
N CYS A 301 19.10 -16.71 14.94
CA CYS A 301 18.07 -15.91 15.60
C CYS A 301 18.56 -14.49 15.91
N SER A 302 17.85 -13.47 15.44
CA SER A 302 18.22 -12.07 15.65
C SER A 302 18.19 -11.64 17.13
N MET A 303 17.45 -12.37 17.98
CA MET A 303 17.32 -12.05 19.41
C MET A 303 18.34 -12.77 20.29
N CYS A 304 18.43 -14.10 20.20
CA CYS A 304 19.33 -14.89 21.05
C CYS A 304 20.65 -15.30 20.38
N GLN A 305 20.85 -14.94 19.11
CA GLN A 305 22.05 -15.23 18.30
C GLN A 305 22.37 -16.73 18.15
N MET A 306 21.44 -17.60 18.51
CA MET A 306 21.55 -19.04 18.34
C MET A 306 21.42 -19.41 16.86
N ASP A 307 22.34 -20.23 16.36
CA ASP A 307 22.15 -20.94 15.10
C ASP A 307 21.11 -22.05 15.30
N VAL A 308 19.97 -21.88 14.65
CA VAL A 308 18.85 -22.80 14.81
C VAL A 308 19.12 -24.15 14.14
N SER A 309 20.02 -24.20 13.15
CA SER A 309 20.42 -25.45 12.49
C SER A 309 21.22 -26.39 13.41
N GLU A 310 21.97 -25.83 14.37
CA GLU A 310 22.68 -26.64 15.38
C GLU A 310 21.70 -27.28 16.37
N LYS A 311 20.63 -26.54 16.73
CA LYS A 311 19.63 -27.00 17.70
C LYS A 311 18.61 -27.96 17.09
N TYR A 312 18.24 -27.74 15.83
CA TYR A 312 17.29 -28.56 15.08
C TYR A 312 17.92 -29.04 13.76
N PRO A 313 18.89 -29.97 13.81
CA PRO A 313 19.67 -30.41 12.65
C PRO A 313 18.85 -31.16 11.59
N TRP A 314 17.61 -31.51 11.89
CA TRP A 314 16.66 -32.10 10.93
C TRP A 314 15.87 -31.05 10.14
N THR A 315 16.18 -29.76 10.27
CA THR A 315 15.53 -28.68 9.53
C THR A 315 16.55 -27.92 8.68
N ASP A 316 16.21 -27.66 7.41
CA ASP A 316 17.10 -26.92 6.49
C ASP A 316 17.18 -25.42 6.82
N TYR A 317 16.08 -24.86 7.36
CA TYR A 317 15.97 -23.46 7.75
C TYR A 317 14.76 -23.27 8.66
N MET A 318 14.97 -22.79 9.89
CA MET A 318 13.91 -22.61 10.87
C MET A 318 14.03 -21.26 11.57
N LEU A 319 13.46 -20.24 10.96
CA LEU A 319 13.21 -18.95 11.60
C LEU A 319 11.77 -18.52 11.28
N ASP A 320 11.08 -18.04 12.30
CA ASP A 320 9.82 -17.33 12.13
C ASP A 320 10.15 -15.87 11.80
N ILE A 321 9.47 -15.34 10.77
CA ILE A 321 9.52 -13.91 10.52
C ILE A 321 8.68 -13.21 11.56
N HIS A 322 9.23 -12.14 12.10
CA HIS A 322 8.57 -11.25 13.02
C HIS A 322 8.67 -9.82 12.51
N HIS A 323 7.54 -9.14 12.38
CA HIS A 323 7.49 -7.72 12.11
C HIS A 323 7.96 -6.93 13.34
N LEU A 324 9.01 -6.12 13.20
CA LEU A 324 9.64 -5.38 14.29
C LEU A 324 8.67 -4.47 15.06
N LEU A 325 7.65 -3.97 14.39
CA LEU A 325 6.72 -2.99 14.94
C LEU A 325 5.29 -3.50 14.77
N PRO A 326 4.54 -3.81 15.83
CA PRO A 326 3.12 -4.17 15.70
C PRO A 326 2.27 -2.89 15.56
N LEU A 327 2.62 -2.06 14.58
CA LEU A 327 1.88 -0.87 14.16
C LEU A 327 0.92 -1.23 13.00
N ALA A 328 -0.04 -0.35 12.73
CA ALA A 328 -1.01 -0.51 11.63
C ALA A 328 -0.39 -0.37 10.22
N SER A 329 0.93 -0.28 10.14
CA SER A 329 1.69 -0.08 8.92
C SER A 329 2.03 -1.42 8.27
N SER A 330 1.81 -1.53 6.96
CA SER A 330 2.47 -2.58 6.19
C SER A 330 3.97 -2.35 6.12
N LEU A 331 4.70 -3.31 5.57
CA LEU A 331 6.13 -3.17 5.32
C LEU A 331 6.45 -1.90 4.55
N ALA A 332 7.52 -1.20 4.97
CA ALA A 332 7.97 -0.03 4.24
C ALA A 332 8.29 -0.36 2.78
N ILE A 333 8.04 0.60 1.90
CA ILE A 333 8.43 0.52 0.50
C ILE A 333 9.73 1.31 0.25
N THR A 334 10.55 0.78 -0.65
CA THR A 334 11.76 1.42 -1.18
C THR A 334 11.67 1.60 -2.69
N THR A 335 12.65 2.27 -3.29
CA THR A 335 12.77 2.37 -4.75
C THR A 335 12.96 1.01 -5.44
N ARG A 336 13.30 -0.04 -4.69
CA ARG A 336 13.51 -1.41 -5.18
C ARG A 336 12.30 -2.34 -4.95
N GLY A 337 11.28 -1.91 -4.20
CA GLY A 337 10.13 -2.74 -3.84
C GLY A 337 9.88 -2.83 -2.35
N THR A 338 9.27 -3.94 -1.91
CA THR A 338 8.96 -4.21 -0.51
C THR A 338 10.24 -4.33 0.33
N SER A 339 10.32 -3.59 1.43
CA SER A 339 11.48 -3.60 2.33
C SER A 339 11.43 -4.77 3.30
N LEU A 340 12.60 -5.34 3.62
CA LEU A 340 12.77 -6.30 4.72
C LEU A 340 13.29 -5.63 6.00
N GLN A 341 13.49 -4.30 6.00
CA GLN A 341 14.07 -3.59 7.14
C GLN A 341 13.20 -3.64 8.39
N ASP A 342 11.89 -3.84 8.21
CA ASP A 342 10.90 -3.86 9.29
C ASP A 342 10.66 -5.29 9.79
N ILE A 343 11.40 -6.29 9.31
CA ILE A 343 11.25 -7.68 9.74
C ILE A 343 12.56 -8.30 10.21
N VAL A 344 12.44 -9.25 11.12
CA VAL A 344 13.55 -10.04 11.65
C VAL A 344 13.21 -11.52 11.70
N GLY A 345 14.23 -12.36 11.61
CA GLY A 345 14.12 -13.80 11.80
C GLY A 345 14.39 -14.16 13.25
N LEU A 346 13.41 -14.79 13.89
CA LEU A 346 13.48 -15.25 15.28
C LEU A 346 13.33 -16.77 15.35
N CYS A 347 14.02 -17.42 16.29
CA CYS A 347 13.72 -18.82 16.58
C CYS A 347 12.33 -18.95 17.22
N PRO A 348 11.66 -20.12 17.13
CA PRO A 348 10.29 -20.29 17.64
C PRO A 348 10.12 -19.90 19.11
N THR A 349 11.15 -20.12 19.93
CA THR A 349 11.14 -19.74 21.35
C THR A 349 11.19 -18.22 21.54
N CYS A 350 12.08 -17.52 20.84
CA CYS A 350 12.19 -16.06 20.93
C CYS A 350 10.97 -15.38 20.33
N HIS A 351 10.46 -15.89 19.20
CA HIS A 351 9.23 -15.41 18.57
C HIS A 351 8.04 -15.50 19.53
N ARG A 352 7.79 -16.67 20.14
CA ARG A 352 6.73 -16.79 21.15
C ARG A 352 6.95 -15.88 22.36
N SER A 353 8.21 -15.73 22.79
CA SER A 353 8.55 -14.93 23.99
C SER A 353 8.27 -13.44 23.79
N ILE A 354 8.55 -12.89 22.60
CA ILE A 354 8.33 -11.47 22.31
C ILE A 354 6.84 -11.14 22.25
N HIS A 355 6.03 -12.02 21.64
CA HIS A 355 4.56 -11.89 21.65
C HIS A 355 3.98 -11.90 23.07
N ILE A 356 4.44 -12.83 23.93
CA ILE A 356 4.06 -12.86 25.35
C ILE A 356 4.45 -11.55 26.06
N TYR A 357 5.63 -11.01 25.76
CA TYR A 357 6.09 -9.75 26.32
C TYR A 357 5.19 -8.58 25.90
N TYR A 358 4.90 -8.44 24.60
CA TYR A 358 4.02 -7.39 24.08
C TYR A 358 2.63 -7.45 24.71
N THR A 359 2.00 -8.63 24.79
CA THR A 359 0.71 -8.78 25.44
C THR A 359 0.74 -8.32 26.91
N LYS A 360 1.79 -8.67 27.66
CA LYS A 360 1.96 -8.23 29.05
C LYS A 360 2.17 -6.73 29.16
N TRP A 361 3.03 -6.17 28.32
CA TRP A 361 3.36 -4.74 28.32
C TRP A 361 2.13 -3.89 27.97
N LEU A 362 1.40 -4.25 26.91
CA LEU A 362 0.18 -3.56 26.48
C LEU A 362 -0.90 -3.59 27.56
N ARG A 363 -1.16 -4.77 28.15
CA ARG A 363 -2.11 -4.91 29.28
C ARG A 363 -1.70 -4.07 30.49
N ALA A 364 -0.42 -4.08 30.86
CA ALA A 364 0.09 -3.30 31.99
C ALA A 364 -0.05 -1.78 31.79
N ASN A 365 0.00 -1.32 30.55
CA ASN A 365 -0.15 0.10 30.20
C ASN A 365 -1.59 0.49 29.83
N GLY A 366 -2.56 -0.44 29.90
CA GLY A 366 -3.93 -0.19 29.45
C GLY A 366 -4.00 0.24 27.98
N GLN A 367 -3.04 -0.19 27.18
CA GLN A 367 -2.92 0.14 25.76
C GLN A 367 -3.28 -1.08 24.91
N ASP A 368 -3.84 -0.81 23.74
CA ASP A 368 -4.25 -1.86 22.81
C ASP A 368 -3.18 -2.19 21.76
N ALA A 369 -2.37 -1.18 21.46
CA ALA A 369 -1.24 -1.19 20.55
C ALA A 369 -0.27 -0.06 20.96
N PHE A 370 0.96 -0.11 20.44
CA PHE A 370 1.90 1.01 20.57
C PHE A 370 1.38 2.24 19.81
N ARG A 371 1.58 3.41 20.40
CA ARG A 371 1.19 4.73 19.91
C ARG A 371 2.16 5.26 18.87
N SER A 372 3.41 4.80 18.88
CA SER A 372 4.44 5.24 17.94
C SER A 372 5.54 4.19 17.77
N ARG A 373 6.33 4.34 16.72
CA ARG A 373 7.56 3.56 16.48
C ARG A 373 8.61 3.73 17.58
N THR A 374 8.59 4.82 18.35
CA THR A 374 9.53 5.05 19.45
C THR A 374 9.12 4.31 20.73
N GLU A 375 7.82 4.01 20.87
CA GLU A 375 7.28 3.28 22.02
C GLU A 375 7.39 1.77 21.84
N ALA A 376 7.24 1.30 20.60
CA ALA A 376 7.52 -0.07 20.18
C ALA A 376 9.03 -0.33 20.12
#